data_AF-A0AAW9NIL0-F1
#
_entry.id   AF-A0AAW9NIL0-F1
#
_cell.length_a   1.000
_cell.length_b   1.000
_cell.length_c   1.000
_cell.angle_alpha   90.00
_cell.angle_beta   90.00
_cell.angle_gamma   90.00
#
_symmetry.space_group_name_H-M   'P 1'
#
loop_
_entity.id
_entity.type
_entity.pdbx_description
1 polymer ?
#
loop_
_entity_poly.entity_id
_entity_poly.type
_entity_poly.pdbx_seq_one_letter_code
_entity_poly.pdbx_strand_id
1 'polypeptide(L)'
;MADPLNLPEDCQNRNVANIDCFGADPNLADNSPAIQAAIDYCVDNNYSKVVITGKKQYTLSSPIIIKQNVHLEIDPTVTLIVKGNFQVFELQKDASLSGGTIEVLDNSFNSSVIFLSGAQQIEIHNHTAISNINIINRTTTYQGIAIHLYCNKAWDFISFFKASSLQITNFHTAIYLKTEKLFNVDTPCWINANSFESIFIDGCQYGIEIVGNSDLPYEISGNMFTGIQVQCRSQTKKVIRCSGAYNIFEGVIWDTYRMDAPPLVIEFSSTSHHNYLFSNQVATSILDRGQYNRCTSPHEESLQVYPPIALGKAHLVGNQDDILVNANARYAVRQLSGKAPYGGHINNCFNLLDEQSVNYLDVPSSQPVVIELDFTKQPIKMLNCFGIYFGWNESPSRVLIEYQQSLNGPWTVAKNLPFNAGNTVISEARAETLYKIRLTLSGYTQEHKRFRINRIFARSSLQQGAAWLPTTGGTIYGDLEVQKGKAVTMASPNGTKWKVTINDQGQIITTKL
;
A
#
# COMPACT_ATOMS: atom_id res chain seq x y z
N MET A 1 32.38 7.73 -52.98
CA MET A 1 32.84 6.36 -52.67
C MET A 1 34.11 6.51 -51.84
N ALA A 2 33.96 6.45 -50.51
CA ALA A 2 35.10 6.44 -49.59
C ALA A 2 35.57 4.99 -49.43
N ASP A 3 36.88 4.82 -49.28
CA ASP A 3 37.61 3.55 -49.14
C ASP A 3 36.96 2.64 -48.08
N PRO A 4 36.83 1.32 -48.32
CA PRO A 4 36.42 0.40 -47.28
C PRO A 4 37.58 0.31 -46.28
N LEU A 5 37.41 0.96 -45.12
CA LEU A 5 38.26 0.79 -43.95
C LEU A 5 38.57 -0.70 -43.79
N ASN A 6 39.87 -1.00 -43.76
CA ASN A 6 40.43 -2.34 -43.60
C ASN A 6 40.19 -2.78 -42.15
N LEU A 7 38.93 -3.04 -41.81
CA LEU A 7 38.51 -3.45 -40.49
C LEU A 7 38.85 -4.95 -40.30
N PRO A 8 39.22 -5.38 -39.07
CA PRO A 8 39.45 -6.78 -38.72
C PRO A 8 38.32 -7.70 -39.21
N GLU A 9 38.59 -8.99 -39.43
CA GLU A 9 37.63 -9.97 -39.98
C GLU A 9 36.31 -10.03 -39.17
N ASP A 10 36.39 -9.83 -37.84
CA ASP A 10 35.24 -9.75 -36.92
C ASP A 10 34.36 -8.50 -37.10
N CYS A 11 34.86 -7.49 -37.80
CA CYS A 11 34.17 -6.22 -38.10
C CYS A 11 33.46 -6.24 -39.46
N GLN A 12 33.50 -7.36 -40.19
CA GLN A 12 32.87 -7.51 -41.50
C GLN A 12 31.46 -8.12 -41.44
N ASN A 13 30.93 -8.38 -40.23
CA ASN A 13 29.56 -8.84 -40.08
C ASN A 13 28.58 -7.70 -40.39
N ARG A 14 28.06 -7.71 -41.62
CA ARG A 14 27.32 -6.59 -42.24
C ARG A 14 26.03 -6.17 -41.54
N ASN A 15 25.62 -6.78 -40.43
CA ASN A 15 24.38 -6.41 -39.73
C ASN A 15 24.58 -6.14 -38.23
N VAL A 16 25.83 -6.19 -37.73
CA VAL A 16 26.14 -6.06 -36.30
C VAL A 16 27.39 -5.19 -36.13
N ALA A 17 27.30 -4.12 -35.34
CA ALA A 17 28.44 -3.29 -34.98
C ALA A 17 29.03 -3.74 -33.64
N ASN A 18 30.27 -4.24 -33.64
CA ASN A 18 31.02 -4.49 -32.40
C ASN A 18 31.83 -3.25 -32.03
N ILE A 19 31.74 -2.79 -30.79
CA ILE A 19 32.41 -1.56 -30.33
C ILE A 19 33.94 -1.60 -30.46
N ASP A 20 34.55 -2.80 -30.44
CA ASP A 20 36.00 -2.95 -30.64
C ASP A 20 36.43 -2.45 -32.03
N CYS A 21 35.54 -2.52 -33.03
CA CYS A 21 35.76 -1.99 -34.39
C CYS A 21 35.75 -0.46 -34.44
N PHE A 22 35.28 0.18 -33.38
CA PHE A 22 35.20 1.64 -33.23
C PHE A 22 36.22 2.18 -32.23
N GLY A 23 37.24 1.36 -31.90
CA GLY A 23 38.36 1.76 -31.05
C GLY A 23 38.11 1.61 -29.55
N ALA A 24 37.10 0.84 -29.14
CA ALA A 24 36.93 0.51 -27.72
C ALA A 24 38.11 -0.36 -27.23
N ASP A 25 38.66 -0.01 -26.07
CA ASP A 25 39.73 -0.75 -25.41
C ASP A 25 39.58 -0.60 -23.87
N PRO A 26 39.65 -1.69 -23.09
CA PRO A 26 39.58 -1.66 -21.63
C PRO A 26 40.57 -0.73 -20.94
N ASN A 27 41.70 -0.41 -21.58
CA ASN A 27 42.73 0.47 -21.05
C ASN A 27 42.44 1.95 -21.28
N LEU A 28 41.41 2.29 -22.07
CA LEU A 28 41.01 3.68 -22.29
C LEU A 28 40.34 4.26 -21.04
N ALA A 29 40.65 5.53 -20.79
CA ALA A 29 39.99 6.31 -19.75
C ALA A 29 38.50 6.56 -20.05
N ASP A 30 38.10 6.54 -21.33
CA ASP A 30 36.72 6.66 -21.77
C ASP A 30 36.47 5.87 -23.06
N ASN A 31 35.47 4.98 -23.02
CA ASN A 31 34.99 4.18 -24.14
C ASN A 31 33.63 4.66 -24.67
N SER A 32 33.00 5.65 -24.02
CA SER A 32 31.74 6.23 -24.47
C SER A 32 31.79 6.67 -25.95
N PRO A 33 32.87 7.30 -26.48
CA PRO A 33 32.93 7.68 -27.90
C PRO A 33 32.87 6.49 -28.87
N ALA A 34 33.52 5.36 -28.53
CA ALA A 34 33.52 4.16 -29.37
C ALA A 34 32.13 3.50 -29.39
N ILE A 35 31.46 3.45 -28.24
CA ILE A 35 30.09 2.92 -28.16
C ILE A 35 29.13 3.81 -28.95
N GLN A 36 29.23 5.13 -28.80
CA GLN A 36 28.37 6.05 -29.54
C GLN A 36 28.64 5.98 -31.05
N ALA A 37 29.90 5.87 -31.48
CA ALA A 37 30.25 5.72 -32.89
C ALA A 37 29.68 4.41 -33.50
N ALA A 38 29.66 3.32 -32.74
CA ALA A 38 29.04 2.06 -33.17
C ALA A 38 27.52 2.20 -33.34
N ILE A 39 26.85 2.90 -32.42
CA ILE A 39 25.42 3.21 -32.51
C ILE A 39 25.14 4.09 -33.74
N ASP A 40 25.95 5.13 -33.93
CA ASP A 40 25.81 6.07 -35.05
C ASP A 40 26.00 5.37 -36.39
N TYR A 41 27.01 4.48 -36.47
CA TYR A 41 27.23 3.65 -37.64
C TYR A 41 26.03 2.75 -37.97
N CYS A 42 25.39 2.15 -36.97
CA CYS A 42 24.17 1.37 -37.18
C CYS A 42 23.06 2.21 -37.79
N VAL A 43 22.83 3.42 -37.28
CA VAL A 43 21.84 4.35 -37.85
C VAL A 43 22.18 4.73 -39.29
N ASP A 44 23.43 5.12 -39.57
CA ASP A 44 23.87 5.57 -40.90
C ASP A 44 23.79 4.46 -41.96
N ASN A 45 23.85 3.19 -41.55
CA ASN A 45 23.86 2.02 -42.43
C ASN A 45 22.57 1.19 -42.38
N ASN A 46 21.54 1.64 -41.64
CA ASN A 46 20.29 0.91 -41.40
C ASN A 46 20.49 -0.49 -40.77
N TYR A 47 21.44 -0.60 -39.85
CA TYR A 47 21.59 -1.75 -38.97
C TYR A 47 20.92 -1.48 -37.63
N SER A 48 20.53 -2.55 -36.94
CA SER A 48 19.77 -2.43 -35.68
C SER A 48 20.51 -2.94 -34.47
N LYS A 49 21.74 -3.49 -34.60
CA LYS A 49 22.38 -4.22 -33.50
C LYS A 49 23.81 -3.75 -33.25
N VAL A 50 24.06 -3.31 -32.01
CA VAL A 50 25.38 -3.04 -31.46
C VAL A 50 25.68 -4.07 -30.38
N VAL A 51 26.89 -4.62 -30.37
CA VAL A 51 27.32 -5.62 -29.39
C VAL A 51 28.57 -5.17 -28.64
N ILE A 52 28.60 -5.46 -27.33
CA ILE A 52 29.80 -5.38 -26.50
C ILE A 52 30.10 -6.79 -26.02
N THR A 53 31.23 -7.37 -26.45
CA THR A 53 31.52 -8.79 -26.25
C THR A 53 32.84 -9.02 -25.49
N GLY A 54 32.97 -10.22 -24.94
CA GLY A 54 34.17 -10.69 -24.25
C GLY A 54 34.21 -10.32 -22.77
N LYS A 55 35.19 -10.89 -22.06
CA LYS A 55 35.35 -10.68 -20.61
C LYS A 55 36.16 -9.41 -20.32
N LYS A 56 35.52 -8.24 -20.44
CA LYS A 56 36.19 -6.93 -20.41
C LYS A 56 35.49 -5.93 -19.47
N GLN A 57 36.26 -4.94 -19.02
CA GLN A 57 35.73 -3.78 -18.29
C GLN A 57 35.99 -2.52 -19.10
N TYR A 58 34.97 -1.71 -19.35
CA TYR A 58 35.09 -0.48 -20.12
C TYR A 58 34.66 0.73 -19.29
N THR A 59 35.52 1.74 -19.19
CA THR A 59 35.18 2.98 -18.49
C THR A 59 34.32 3.88 -19.38
N LEU A 60 33.25 4.45 -18.82
CA LEU A 60 32.39 5.45 -19.44
C LEU A 60 32.54 6.78 -18.71
N SER A 61 32.79 7.85 -19.46
CA SER A 61 32.92 9.21 -18.90
C SER A 61 31.93 10.23 -19.51
N SER A 62 31.10 9.79 -20.46
CA SER A 62 30.05 10.60 -21.07
C SER A 62 28.79 9.78 -21.39
N PRO A 63 27.62 10.44 -21.55
CA PRO A 63 26.35 9.79 -21.91
C PRO A 63 26.41 8.97 -23.19
N ILE A 64 25.61 7.91 -23.26
CA ILE A 64 25.37 7.11 -24.45
C ILE A 64 23.88 7.21 -24.80
N ILE A 65 23.58 7.68 -26.01
CA ILE A 65 22.22 7.73 -26.53
C ILE A 65 22.02 6.52 -27.43
N ILE A 66 21.20 5.56 -26.99
CA ILE A 66 20.80 4.43 -27.82
C ILE A 66 19.72 4.93 -28.75
N LYS A 67 20.13 5.21 -29.99
CA LYS A 67 19.29 5.85 -31.00
C LYS A 67 18.13 4.95 -31.42
N GLN A 68 17.11 5.59 -31.99
CA GLN A 68 15.92 4.91 -32.45
C GLN A 68 16.25 3.72 -33.37
N ASN A 69 15.54 2.60 -33.16
CA ASN A 69 15.73 1.31 -33.85
C ASN A 69 17.08 0.59 -33.59
N VAL A 70 17.89 1.05 -32.64
CA VAL A 70 19.16 0.40 -32.26
C VAL A 70 19.00 -0.40 -30.97
N HIS A 71 19.53 -1.62 -30.98
CA HIS A 71 19.58 -2.57 -29.87
C HIS A 71 21.03 -2.71 -29.42
N LEU A 72 21.32 -2.28 -28.19
CA LEU A 72 22.62 -2.47 -27.55
C LEU A 72 22.59 -3.73 -26.70
N GLU A 73 23.37 -4.73 -27.11
CA GLU A 73 23.53 -6.00 -26.39
C GLU A 73 24.90 -6.09 -25.75
N ILE A 74 24.92 -6.23 -24.43
CA ILE A 74 26.14 -6.32 -23.63
C ILE A 74 26.27 -7.78 -23.16
N ASP A 75 27.39 -8.41 -23.45
CA ASP A 75 27.67 -9.77 -22.97
C ASP A 75 27.61 -9.79 -21.42
N PRO A 76 26.98 -10.81 -20.79
CA PRO A 76 26.87 -10.91 -19.33
C PRO A 76 28.22 -10.86 -18.58
N THR A 77 29.34 -11.14 -19.25
CA THR A 77 30.69 -11.08 -18.68
C THR A 77 31.35 -9.71 -18.76
N VAL A 78 30.71 -8.73 -19.41
CA VAL A 78 31.20 -7.35 -19.53
C VAL A 78 30.73 -6.50 -18.35
N THR A 79 31.60 -5.61 -17.88
CA THR A 79 31.26 -4.56 -16.92
C THR A 79 31.53 -3.16 -17.51
N LEU A 80 30.53 -2.29 -17.47
CA LEU A 80 30.68 -0.87 -17.83
C LEU A 80 30.85 -0.04 -16.55
N ILE A 81 31.97 0.65 -16.42
CA ILE A 81 32.35 1.42 -15.23
C ILE A 81 32.02 2.90 -15.48
N VAL A 82 31.07 3.43 -14.74
CA VAL A 82 30.65 4.84 -14.84
C VAL A 82 31.53 5.71 -13.94
N LYS A 83 32.22 6.68 -14.57
CA LYS A 83 33.02 7.71 -13.89
C LYS A 83 32.54 9.11 -14.27
N GLY A 84 31.81 9.74 -13.36
CA GLY A 84 31.23 11.07 -13.53
C GLY A 84 29.76 11.10 -13.12
N ASN A 85 29.19 12.29 -13.12
CA ASN A 85 27.77 12.52 -12.82
C ASN A 85 27.01 12.94 -14.09
N PHE A 86 26.48 11.95 -14.82
CA PHE A 86 25.73 12.16 -16.06
C PHE A 86 24.70 11.05 -16.25
N GLN A 87 23.71 11.27 -17.11
CA GLN A 87 22.75 10.23 -17.49
C GLN A 87 23.46 9.21 -18.37
N VAL A 88 23.62 7.96 -17.90
CA VAL A 88 24.54 7.00 -18.52
C VAL A 88 23.99 6.51 -19.87
N PHE A 89 22.76 6.00 -19.88
CA PHE A 89 22.04 5.59 -21.07
C PHE A 89 20.74 6.36 -21.21
N GLU A 90 20.53 6.96 -22.38
CA GLU A 90 19.23 7.47 -22.83
C GLU A 90 18.67 6.55 -23.92
N LEU A 91 17.44 6.07 -23.73
CA LEU A 91 16.72 5.27 -24.72
C LEU A 91 15.83 6.15 -25.59
N GLN A 92 15.96 6.02 -26.91
CA GLN A 92 15.01 6.58 -27.86
C GLN A 92 13.88 5.60 -28.19
N LYS A 93 12.85 6.08 -28.90
CA LYS A 93 11.77 5.24 -29.45
C LYS A 93 12.34 4.03 -30.21
N ASP A 94 11.80 2.85 -29.99
CA ASP A 94 12.24 1.57 -30.58
C ASP A 94 13.68 1.12 -30.24
N ALA A 95 14.37 1.79 -29.30
CA ALA A 95 15.70 1.39 -28.84
C ALA A 95 15.63 0.36 -27.70
N SER A 96 16.60 -0.56 -27.63
CA SER A 96 16.68 -1.48 -26.48
C SER A 96 18.09 -1.64 -25.91
N LEU A 97 18.15 -1.98 -24.63
CA LEU A 97 19.39 -2.29 -23.91
C LEU A 97 19.26 -3.66 -23.25
N SER A 98 20.24 -4.54 -23.42
CA SER A 98 20.21 -5.82 -22.72
C SER A 98 21.57 -6.33 -22.29
N GLY A 99 21.56 -7.13 -21.22
CA GLY A 99 22.73 -7.84 -20.72
C GLY A 99 23.71 -6.97 -19.92
N GLY A 100 24.83 -7.59 -19.55
CA GLY A 100 25.97 -6.95 -18.89
C GLY A 100 25.75 -6.49 -17.44
N THR A 101 26.84 -5.92 -16.90
CA THR A 101 26.83 -5.22 -15.60
C THR A 101 27.22 -3.76 -15.79
N ILE A 102 26.51 -2.84 -15.16
CA ILE A 102 26.84 -1.42 -15.11
C ILE A 102 27.16 -1.05 -13.65
N GLU A 103 28.38 -0.59 -13.40
CA GLU A 103 28.85 -0.20 -12.07
C GLU A 103 29.12 1.30 -11.97
N VAL A 104 28.47 1.96 -11.00
CA VAL A 104 28.77 3.34 -10.63
C VAL A 104 29.82 3.34 -9.53
N LEU A 105 30.98 3.95 -9.80
CA LEU A 105 32.08 4.09 -8.84
C LEU A 105 32.29 5.53 -8.34
N ASP A 106 31.67 6.51 -9.00
CA ASP A 106 31.84 7.93 -8.66
C ASP A 106 30.91 8.36 -7.52
N ASN A 107 31.48 8.71 -6.36
CA ASN A 107 30.72 9.16 -5.18
C ASN A 107 29.87 10.42 -5.43
N SER A 108 30.15 11.20 -6.47
CA SER A 108 29.37 12.38 -6.86
C SER A 108 28.17 12.04 -7.75
N PHE A 109 28.01 10.79 -8.18
CA PHE A 109 26.92 10.37 -9.06
C PHE A 109 25.56 10.65 -8.42
N ASN A 110 24.77 11.51 -9.08
CA ASN A 110 23.41 11.85 -8.69
C ASN A 110 22.56 12.04 -9.95
N SER A 111 22.68 11.11 -10.89
CA SER A 111 21.92 11.06 -12.14
C SER A 111 21.21 9.71 -12.28
N SER A 112 20.72 9.40 -13.48
CA SER A 112 20.10 8.11 -13.80
C SER A 112 21.02 7.22 -14.63
N VAL A 113 21.07 5.92 -14.34
CA VAL A 113 21.82 4.97 -15.17
C VAL A 113 21.07 4.70 -16.48
N ILE A 114 19.78 4.38 -16.42
CA ILE A 114 18.92 4.23 -17.59
C ILE A 114 17.81 5.28 -17.52
N PHE A 115 17.71 6.09 -18.55
CA PHE A 115 16.73 7.16 -18.69
C PHE A 115 15.86 6.94 -19.92
N LEU A 116 14.54 7.09 -19.74
CA LEU A 116 13.58 7.13 -20.83
C LEU A 116 12.70 8.39 -20.68
N SER A 117 12.80 9.27 -21.67
CA SER A 117 12.02 10.50 -21.73
C SER A 117 10.65 10.25 -22.35
N GLY A 118 9.59 10.81 -21.76
CA GLY A 118 8.25 10.80 -22.33
C GLY A 118 8.13 11.58 -23.65
N ALA A 119 9.09 12.45 -23.95
CA ALA A 119 9.19 13.08 -25.27
C ALA A 119 9.41 12.06 -26.41
N GLN A 120 9.84 10.84 -26.07
CA GLN A 120 9.93 9.74 -27.03
C GLN A 120 8.56 9.17 -27.41
N GLN A 121 7.48 9.47 -26.68
CA GLN A 121 6.12 9.07 -27.05
C GLN A 121 6.00 7.57 -27.36
N ILE A 122 6.32 6.74 -26.36
CA ILE A 122 6.33 5.28 -26.49
C ILE A 122 4.91 4.75 -26.36
N GLU A 123 4.52 3.85 -27.28
CA GLU A 123 3.18 3.26 -27.34
C GLU A 123 3.23 1.76 -27.72
N ILE A 124 2.08 1.11 -27.80
CA ILE A 124 1.95 -0.37 -27.90
C ILE A 124 2.71 -1.01 -29.07
N HIS A 125 2.97 -0.26 -30.14
CA HIS A 125 3.68 -0.74 -31.33
C HIS A 125 5.21 -0.61 -31.22
N ASN A 126 5.70 0.08 -30.19
CA ASN A 126 7.12 0.33 -30.02
C ASN A 126 7.85 -0.83 -29.36
N HIS A 127 9.11 -1.01 -29.73
CA HIS A 127 9.98 -2.07 -29.24
C HIS A 127 10.98 -1.57 -28.18
N THR A 128 10.71 -0.43 -27.55
CA THR A 128 11.57 0.11 -26.50
C THR A 128 11.56 -0.80 -25.27
N ALA A 129 12.71 -1.31 -24.88
CA ALA A 129 12.81 -2.29 -23.80
C ALA A 129 14.18 -2.33 -23.11
N ILE A 130 14.20 -2.84 -21.87
CA ILE A 130 15.43 -3.22 -21.16
C ILE A 130 15.34 -4.65 -20.63
N SER A 131 16.43 -5.42 -20.68
CA SER A 131 16.40 -6.77 -20.12
C SER A 131 17.74 -7.35 -19.67
N ASN A 132 17.73 -8.20 -18.65
CA ASN A 132 18.89 -8.99 -18.21
C ASN A 132 20.10 -8.14 -17.77
N ILE A 133 19.86 -7.03 -17.07
CA ILE A 133 20.90 -6.07 -16.67
C ILE A 133 21.14 -6.13 -15.17
N ASN A 134 22.41 -6.08 -14.78
CA ASN A 134 22.83 -5.85 -13.39
C ASN A 134 23.34 -4.41 -13.23
N ILE A 135 22.72 -3.62 -12.34
CA ILE A 135 23.04 -2.21 -12.11
C ILE A 135 23.47 -2.05 -10.66
N ILE A 136 24.74 -1.71 -10.43
CA ILE A 136 25.33 -1.64 -9.09
C ILE A 136 25.88 -0.25 -8.82
N ASN A 137 25.42 0.37 -7.74
CA ASN A 137 26.11 1.50 -7.16
C ASN A 137 27.11 1.01 -6.09
N ARG A 138 28.41 1.17 -6.34
CA ARG A 138 29.48 0.79 -5.41
C ARG A 138 29.84 1.93 -4.44
N THR A 139 29.23 3.10 -4.59
CA THR A 139 29.46 4.26 -3.73
C THR A 139 28.83 4.06 -2.36
N THR A 140 29.31 4.79 -1.36
CA THR A 140 28.74 4.80 -0.01
C THR A 140 27.65 5.86 0.17
N THR A 141 27.41 6.70 -0.85
CA THR A 141 26.44 7.81 -0.78
C THR A 141 25.03 7.37 -1.14
N TYR A 142 24.90 6.22 -1.81
CA TYR A 142 23.64 5.66 -2.31
C TYR A 142 22.81 6.69 -3.08
N GLN A 143 23.48 7.55 -3.85
CA GLN A 143 22.82 8.59 -4.66
C GLN A 143 22.45 8.05 -6.04
N GLY A 144 21.68 8.84 -6.79
CA GLY A 144 21.28 8.52 -8.15
C GLY A 144 20.15 7.49 -8.26
N ILE A 145 19.71 7.28 -9.50
CA ILE A 145 18.56 6.47 -9.88
C ILE A 145 19.04 5.36 -10.83
N ALA A 146 18.62 4.12 -10.65
CA ALA A 146 19.00 3.07 -11.60
C ALA A 146 18.18 3.17 -12.90
N ILE A 147 16.85 3.23 -12.79
CA ILE A 147 15.95 3.35 -13.96
C ILE A 147 14.98 4.51 -13.73
N HIS A 148 14.91 5.44 -14.67
CA HIS A 148 14.08 6.65 -14.57
C HIS A 148 13.22 6.84 -15.83
N LEU A 149 11.91 6.75 -15.65
CA LEU A 149 10.91 7.10 -16.66
C LEU A 149 10.32 8.46 -16.30
N TYR A 150 10.43 9.43 -17.21
CA TYR A 150 10.13 10.82 -16.89
C TYR A 150 9.33 11.53 -17.98
N CYS A 151 8.16 12.06 -17.61
CA CYS A 151 7.37 12.97 -18.45
C CYS A 151 7.34 14.36 -17.81
N ASN A 152 7.75 15.40 -18.52
CA ASN A 152 7.89 16.74 -17.94
C ASN A 152 7.00 17.82 -18.54
N LYS A 153 6.35 17.54 -19.68
CA LYS A 153 5.50 18.49 -20.39
C LYS A 153 4.32 17.82 -21.07
N ALA A 154 3.42 18.65 -21.57
CA ALA A 154 2.29 18.24 -22.39
C ALA A 154 2.72 17.32 -23.55
N TRP A 155 1.95 16.25 -23.77
CA TRP A 155 2.14 15.22 -24.79
C TRP A 155 3.40 14.37 -24.64
N ASP A 156 4.04 14.42 -23.47
CA ASP A 156 5.00 13.38 -23.09
C ASP A 156 4.25 12.14 -22.62
N PHE A 157 4.60 10.97 -23.17
CA PHE A 157 4.06 9.71 -22.69
C PHE A 157 5.01 8.52 -22.85
N ILE A 158 4.90 7.61 -21.88
CA ILE A 158 5.59 6.33 -21.88
C ILE A 158 4.56 5.25 -21.58
N SER A 159 4.17 4.52 -22.62
CA SER A 159 3.19 3.46 -22.54
C SER A 159 3.71 2.16 -23.12
N PHE A 160 3.33 1.02 -22.52
CA PHE A 160 3.68 -0.33 -22.99
C PHE A 160 5.20 -0.63 -23.05
N PHE A 161 6.03 0.15 -22.36
CA PHE A 161 7.45 -0.14 -22.16
C PHE A 161 7.63 -1.43 -21.36
N LYS A 162 8.67 -2.21 -21.71
CA LYS A 162 8.98 -3.50 -21.07
C LYS A 162 10.36 -3.49 -20.43
N ALA A 163 10.42 -3.90 -19.18
CA ALA A 163 11.64 -4.12 -18.43
C ALA A 163 11.61 -5.50 -17.78
N SER A 164 12.65 -6.32 -17.96
CA SER A 164 12.66 -7.65 -17.35
C SER A 164 14.02 -8.12 -16.85
N SER A 165 14.03 -9.01 -15.85
CA SER A 165 15.25 -9.64 -15.32
C SER A 165 16.29 -8.61 -14.88
N LEU A 166 15.91 -7.75 -13.94
CA LEU A 166 16.75 -6.64 -13.48
C LEU A 166 17.30 -6.92 -12.08
N GLN A 167 18.60 -6.67 -11.88
CA GLN A 167 19.25 -6.67 -10.58
C GLN A 167 19.77 -5.27 -10.28
N ILE A 168 19.35 -4.67 -9.17
CA ILE A 168 19.66 -3.27 -8.83
C ILE A 168 20.16 -3.18 -7.40
N THR A 169 21.32 -2.56 -7.19
CA THR A 169 21.96 -2.48 -5.87
C THR A 169 22.35 -1.06 -5.49
N ASN A 170 22.01 -0.63 -4.26
CA ASN A 170 22.57 0.53 -3.55
C ASN A 170 22.32 1.94 -4.16
N PHE A 171 21.20 2.17 -4.83
CA PHE A 171 20.83 3.49 -5.34
C PHE A 171 19.94 4.29 -4.37
N HIS A 172 19.74 5.58 -4.67
CA HIS A 172 18.72 6.37 -3.97
C HIS A 172 17.35 5.79 -4.31
N THR A 173 17.10 5.58 -5.60
CA THR A 173 15.87 4.95 -6.09
C THR A 173 16.23 3.88 -7.13
N ALA A 174 15.71 2.66 -6.97
CA ALA A 174 15.92 1.62 -7.98
C ALA A 174 15.11 1.90 -9.26
N ILE A 175 13.80 2.04 -9.14
CA ILE A 175 12.91 2.34 -10.28
C ILE A 175 12.10 3.58 -9.94
N TYR A 176 12.24 4.62 -10.75
CA TYR A 176 11.55 5.90 -10.56
C TYR A 176 10.67 6.23 -11.76
N LEU A 177 9.37 6.36 -11.53
CA LEU A 177 8.41 6.87 -12.50
C LEU A 177 7.94 8.24 -12.03
N LYS A 178 8.10 9.25 -12.88
CA LYS A 178 7.77 10.62 -12.53
C LYS A 178 7.06 11.37 -13.65
N THR A 179 5.97 12.03 -13.30
CA THR A 179 5.31 13.03 -14.13
C THR A 179 5.38 14.39 -13.43
N GLU A 180 5.71 15.44 -14.18
CA GLU A 180 5.58 16.80 -13.66
C GLU A 180 4.11 17.24 -13.64
N LYS A 181 3.75 18.04 -12.65
CA LYS A 181 2.38 18.52 -12.49
C LYS A 181 1.96 19.38 -13.67
N LEU A 182 0.94 18.91 -14.39
CA LEU A 182 0.24 19.68 -15.42
C LEU A 182 -1.13 20.17 -14.89
N PHE A 183 -1.72 21.15 -15.57
CA PHE A 183 -3.01 21.73 -15.19
C PHE A 183 -4.09 21.59 -16.26
N ASN A 184 -3.71 21.32 -17.52
CA ASN A 184 -4.64 21.22 -18.63
C ASN A 184 -4.85 19.76 -19.07
N VAL A 185 -6.09 19.27 -18.95
CA VAL A 185 -6.51 17.92 -19.35
C VAL A 185 -6.43 17.69 -20.86
N ASP A 186 -6.55 18.75 -21.67
CA ASP A 186 -6.48 18.66 -23.14
C ASP A 186 -5.04 18.53 -23.66
N THR A 187 -4.05 18.70 -22.79
CA THR A 187 -2.64 18.53 -23.12
C THR A 187 -1.93 17.72 -22.03
N PRO A 188 -2.32 16.44 -21.84
CA PRO A 188 -1.87 15.65 -20.71
C PRO A 188 -0.46 15.09 -20.94
N CYS A 189 0.12 14.54 -19.88
CA CYS A 189 1.24 13.61 -19.93
C CYS A 189 0.93 12.38 -19.09
N TRP A 190 1.53 11.24 -19.41
CA TRP A 190 1.28 10.02 -18.65
C TRP A 190 2.40 8.98 -18.73
N ILE A 191 2.48 8.13 -17.71
CA ILE A 191 3.28 6.90 -17.72
C ILE A 191 2.35 5.75 -17.36
N ASN A 192 1.91 4.96 -18.35
CA ASN A 192 0.91 3.93 -18.08
C ASN A 192 1.12 2.60 -18.82
N ALA A 193 0.48 1.54 -18.34
CA ALA A 193 0.49 0.22 -18.99
C ALA A 193 1.91 -0.36 -19.24
N ASN A 194 2.91 0.04 -18.47
CA ASN A 194 4.27 -0.49 -18.59
C ASN A 194 4.42 -1.78 -17.77
N SER A 195 5.31 -2.67 -18.19
CA SER A 195 5.54 -3.97 -17.53
C SER A 195 6.98 -4.11 -17.04
N PHE A 196 7.12 -4.44 -15.75
CA PHE A 196 8.37 -4.71 -15.05
C PHE A 196 8.31 -6.11 -14.45
N GLU A 197 9.14 -7.03 -14.93
CA GLU A 197 9.07 -8.45 -14.54
C GLU A 197 10.42 -8.95 -13.99
N SER A 198 10.38 -9.74 -12.91
CA SER A 198 11.57 -10.34 -12.29
C SER A 198 12.60 -9.29 -11.85
N ILE A 199 12.21 -8.48 -10.86
CA ILE A 199 12.97 -7.32 -10.38
C ILE A 199 13.60 -7.64 -9.01
N PHE A 200 14.92 -7.63 -8.92
CA PHE A 200 15.67 -7.87 -7.69
C PHE A 200 16.35 -6.58 -7.23
N ILE A 201 16.01 -6.10 -6.03
CA ILE A 201 16.53 -4.85 -5.46
C ILE A 201 17.23 -5.13 -4.14
N ASP A 202 18.49 -4.70 -4.00
CA ASP A 202 19.25 -4.80 -2.75
C ASP A 202 19.72 -3.42 -2.27
N GLY A 203 19.31 -3.03 -1.05
CA GLY A 203 19.90 -1.89 -0.37
C GLY A 203 19.66 -0.52 -1.00
N CYS A 204 18.66 -0.36 -1.87
CA CYS A 204 18.24 0.98 -2.30
C CYS A 204 17.51 1.72 -1.17
N GLN A 205 17.59 3.07 -1.15
CA GLN A 205 16.82 3.86 -0.18
C GLN A 205 15.32 3.79 -0.50
N TYR A 206 14.99 3.85 -1.78
CA TYR A 206 13.66 3.65 -2.33
C TYR A 206 13.71 2.54 -3.38
N GLY A 207 12.82 1.54 -3.26
CA GLY A 207 12.72 0.47 -4.25
C GLY A 207 12.04 0.96 -5.52
N ILE A 208 10.70 0.91 -5.53
CA ILE A 208 9.87 1.44 -6.61
C ILE A 208 9.19 2.72 -6.11
N GLU A 209 9.40 3.80 -6.83
CA GLU A 209 8.90 5.11 -6.48
C GLU A 209 8.08 5.67 -7.66
N ILE A 210 6.81 5.99 -7.38
CA ILE A 210 5.89 6.58 -8.35
C ILE A 210 5.47 7.96 -7.82
N VAL A 211 5.89 9.02 -8.51
CA VAL A 211 5.59 10.42 -8.17
C VAL A 211 4.87 11.08 -9.35
N GLY A 212 3.55 11.15 -9.24
CA GLY A 212 2.66 11.74 -10.24
C GLY A 212 1.27 11.92 -9.65
N ASN A 213 0.25 11.69 -10.47
CA ASN A 213 -1.13 11.68 -10.04
C ASN A 213 -1.85 10.40 -10.50
N SER A 214 -2.98 10.11 -9.88
CA SER A 214 -3.82 8.98 -10.25
C SER A 214 -4.64 9.20 -11.51
N ASP A 215 -4.82 10.46 -11.91
CA ASP A 215 -5.61 10.86 -13.08
C ASP A 215 -4.84 11.87 -13.93
N LEU A 216 -5.35 12.10 -15.14
CA LEU A 216 -4.99 13.22 -15.98
C LEU A 216 -5.06 14.54 -15.18
N PRO A 217 -4.21 15.54 -15.51
CA PRO A 217 -3.38 15.63 -16.72
C PRO A 217 -1.94 15.12 -16.60
N TYR A 218 -1.55 14.45 -15.51
CA TYR A 218 -0.16 14.00 -15.30
C TYR A 218 -0.15 12.63 -14.61
N GLU A 219 -0.81 11.70 -15.26
CA GLU A 219 -1.19 10.39 -14.73
C GLU A 219 -0.01 9.41 -14.68
N ILE A 220 0.07 8.61 -13.62
CA ILE A 220 0.88 7.38 -13.63
C ILE A 220 0.01 6.22 -13.20
N SER A 221 -0.36 5.35 -14.16
CA SER A 221 -1.36 4.33 -13.89
C SER A 221 -1.18 3.00 -14.62
N GLY A 222 -1.78 1.94 -14.11
CA GLY A 222 -1.82 0.65 -14.83
C GLY A 222 -0.45 0.01 -15.08
N ASN A 223 0.61 0.42 -14.37
CA ASN A 223 1.93 -0.20 -14.49
C ASN A 223 1.96 -1.50 -13.67
N MET A 224 2.58 -2.53 -14.22
CA MET A 224 2.68 -3.85 -13.60
C MET A 224 4.11 -4.12 -13.16
N PHE A 225 4.28 -4.49 -11.89
CA PHE A 225 5.54 -4.91 -11.30
C PHE A 225 5.36 -6.30 -10.71
N THR A 226 5.90 -7.33 -11.38
CA THR A 226 5.71 -8.74 -11.00
C THR A 226 7.05 -9.43 -10.75
N GLY A 227 7.05 -10.43 -9.86
CA GLY A 227 8.27 -11.12 -9.48
C GLY A 227 9.27 -10.23 -8.74
N ILE A 228 8.79 -9.28 -7.93
CA ILE A 228 9.64 -8.38 -7.16
C ILE A 228 10.30 -9.16 -6.01
N GLN A 229 11.60 -8.95 -5.79
CA GLN A 229 12.36 -9.44 -4.65
C GLN A 229 13.19 -8.30 -4.09
N VAL A 230 12.90 -7.84 -2.87
CA VAL A 230 13.63 -6.72 -2.27
C VAL A 230 14.33 -7.15 -0.99
N GLN A 231 15.64 -6.94 -0.92
CA GLN A 231 16.47 -7.15 0.24
C GLN A 231 16.72 -5.81 0.94
N CYS A 232 16.05 -5.58 2.07
CA CYS A 232 16.20 -4.35 2.84
C CYS A 232 17.56 -4.30 3.56
N ARG A 233 18.11 -3.09 3.68
CA ARG A 233 19.31 -2.74 4.44
C ARG A 233 19.01 -1.53 5.35
N SER A 234 20.00 -1.08 6.14
CA SER A 234 19.81 0.05 7.07
C SER A 234 19.38 1.34 6.36
N GLN A 235 19.94 1.60 5.18
CA GLN A 235 19.61 2.77 4.36
C GLN A 235 18.23 2.72 3.70
N THR A 236 17.56 1.56 3.67
CA THR A 236 16.24 1.42 3.03
C THR A 236 15.18 2.16 3.81
N LYS A 237 14.44 3.05 3.14
CA LYS A 237 13.39 3.92 3.72
C LYS A 237 11.98 3.44 3.38
N LYS A 238 11.75 3.11 2.10
CA LYS A 238 10.50 2.52 1.60
C LYS A 238 10.82 1.59 0.45
N VAL A 239 10.15 0.45 0.40
CA VAL A 239 10.28 -0.48 -0.73
C VAL A 239 9.37 -0.06 -1.86
N ILE A 240 8.15 0.37 -1.55
CA ILE A 240 7.21 0.92 -2.53
C ILE A 240 6.67 2.24 -1.98
N ARG A 241 6.69 3.29 -2.81
CA ARG A 241 5.94 4.53 -2.57
C ARG A 241 5.17 4.92 -3.82
N CYS A 242 3.84 4.95 -3.74
CA CYS A 242 2.99 5.16 -4.91
C CYS A 242 1.99 6.32 -4.72
N SER A 243 1.90 7.19 -5.72
CA SER A 243 0.92 8.28 -5.81
C SER A 243 -0.08 8.17 -6.96
N GLY A 244 0.11 7.15 -7.82
CA GLY A 244 -0.70 6.89 -9.00
C GLY A 244 -1.82 5.87 -8.75
N ALA A 245 -2.42 5.37 -9.84
CA ALA A 245 -3.59 4.49 -9.77
C ALA A 245 -3.48 3.20 -10.57
N TYR A 246 -4.27 2.19 -10.20
CA TYR A 246 -4.35 0.92 -10.94
C TYR A 246 -3.01 0.20 -11.14
N ASN A 247 -1.96 0.56 -10.40
CA ASN A 247 -0.66 -0.11 -10.50
C ASN A 247 -0.71 -1.42 -9.72
N ILE A 248 0.01 -2.43 -10.22
CA ILE A 248 0.07 -3.77 -9.65
C ILE A 248 1.49 -4.02 -9.14
N PHE A 249 1.61 -4.44 -7.87
CA PHE A 249 2.87 -4.80 -7.24
C PHE A 249 2.78 -6.21 -6.65
N GLU A 250 3.59 -7.13 -7.15
CA GLU A 250 3.60 -8.53 -6.71
C GLU A 250 5.03 -9.00 -6.40
N GLY A 251 5.28 -9.38 -5.15
CA GLY A 251 6.58 -9.92 -4.78
C GLY A 251 6.84 -10.09 -3.29
N VAL A 252 8.12 -10.28 -2.94
CA VAL A 252 8.57 -10.58 -1.58
C VAL A 252 9.58 -9.54 -1.12
N ILE A 253 9.41 -9.09 0.12
CA ILE A 253 10.26 -8.09 0.76
C ILE A 253 10.90 -8.72 2.00
N TRP A 254 12.22 -8.76 2.01
CA TRP A 254 13.05 -9.45 3.00
C TRP A 254 13.70 -8.48 3.97
N ASP A 255 13.98 -8.97 5.17
CA ASP A 255 14.86 -8.32 6.14
C ASP A 255 14.46 -6.89 6.54
N THR A 256 13.17 -6.58 6.61
CA THR A 256 12.67 -5.25 7.01
C THR A 256 13.11 -4.83 8.41
N TYR A 257 13.47 -5.79 9.27
CA TYR A 257 14.08 -5.55 10.59
C TYR A 257 15.45 -4.87 10.53
N ARG A 258 16.13 -4.87 9.37
CA ARG A 258 17.45 -4.24 9.18
C ARG A 258 17.37 -2.76 8.85
N MET A 259 16.18 -2.22 8.57
CA MET A 259 15.96 -0.79 8.31
C MET A 259 16.13 0.02 9.59
N ASP A 260 16.68 1.24 9.52
CA ASP A 260 16.88 2.09 10.71
C ASP A 260 15.55 2.59 11.33
N ALA A 261 14.45 2.58 10.58
CA ALA A 261 13.14 3.11 11.03
C ALA A 261 11.91 2.31 10.57
N PRO A 262 11.65 1.05 11.00
CA PRO A 262 10.45 0.33 10.59
C PRO A 262 9.35 0.46 11.66
N PRO A 263 8.13 0.85 11.25
CA PRO A 263 7.25 -0.20 10.75
C PRO A 263 6.81 -0.04 9.29
N LEU A 264 6.86 1.16 8.71
CA LEU A 264 6.21 1.44 7.43
C LEU A 264 7.14 1.16 6.25
N VAL A 265 6.98 0.01 5.61
CA VAL A 265 7.79 -0.47 4.48
C VAL A 265 7.22 0.02 3.14
N ILE A 266 5.88 0.15 3.08
CA ILE A 266 5.14 0.52 1.87
C ILE A 266 4.29 1.75 2.16
N GLU A 267 4.16 2.65 1.19
CA GLU A 267 3.33 3.84 1.30
C GLU A 267 2.51 4.10 0.03
N PHE A 268 1.20 4.25 0.22
CA PHE A 268 0.26 4.75 -0.77
C PHE A 268 -0.17 6.16 -0.35
N SER A 269 0.03 7.15 -1.24
CA SER A 269 -0.28 8.55 -0.94
C SER A 269 -1.80 8.80 -0.91
N SER A 270 -2.21 9.99 -0.46
CA SER A 270 -3.62 10.40 -0.46
C SER A 270 -4.22 10.57 -1.86
N THR A 271 -3.39 10.68 -2.90
CA THR A 271 -3.86 10.77 -4.29
C THR A 271 -3.99 9.39 -4.91
N SER A 272 -3.29 8.37 -4.39
CA SER A 272 -3.29 7.02 -4.95
C SER A 272 -4.66 6.34 -4.84
N HIS A 273 -5.05 5.58 -5.86
CA HIS A 273 -6.26 4.75 -5.75
C HIS A 273 -6.26 3.51 -6.62
N HIS A 274 -7.06 2.51 -6.24
CA HIS A 274 -7.24 1.27 -7.01
C HIS A 274 -5.94 0.51 -7.33
N ASN A 275 -4.85 0.74 -6.59
CA ASN A 275 -3.63 -0.05 -6.74
C ASN A 275 -3.82 -1.43 -6.10
N TYR A 276 -3.12 -2.43 -6.62
CA TYR A 276 -3.08 -3.77 -6.06
C TYR A 276 -1.67 -4.10 -5.57
N LEU A 277 -1.59 -4.58 -4.33
CA LEU A 277 -0.37 -5.07 -3.71
C LEU A 277 -0.59 -6.51 -3.23
N PHE A 278 0.26 -7.41 -3.68
CA PHE A 278 0.42 -8.75 -3.12
C PHE A 278 1.85 -8.93 -2.62
N SER A 279 2.04 -9.01 -1.30
CA SER A 279 3.37 -9.19 -0.71
C SER A 279 3.38 -9.97 0.60
N ASN A 280 4.55 -10.36 1.10
CA ASN A 280 4.68 -10.97 2.43
C ASN A 280 4.56 -9.97 3.60
N GLN A 281 4.27 -8.70 3.32
CA GLN A 281 4.14 -7.64 4.33
C GLN A 281 2.74 -7.63 4.94
N VAL A 282 2.65 -7.41 6.25
CA VAL A 282 1.38 -7.32 6.99
C VAL A 282 0.86 -5.88 6.99
N ALA A 283 -0.45 -5.69 7.17
CA ALA A 283 -1.09 -4.36 7.16
C ALA A 283 -0.41 -3.32 8.07
N THR A 284 0.15 -3.70 9.21
CA THR A 284 0.84 -2.74 10.11
C THR A 284 2.13 -2.15 9.53
N SER A 285 2.62 -2.73 8.44
CA SER A 285 3.81 -2.26 7.72
C SER A 285 3.49 -1.44 6.46
N ILE A 286 2.21 -1.21 6.21
CA ILE A 286 1.71 -0.51 5.04
C ILE A 286 1.02 0.76 5.52
N LEU A 287 1.47 1.91 5.02
CA LEU A 287 0.79 3.18 5.20
C LEU A 287 -0.06 3.44 3.96
N ASP A 288 -1.36 3.20 4.06
CA ASP A 288 -2.30 3.48 2.98
C ASP A 288 -3.14 4.71 3.30
N ARG A 289 -2.89 5.81 2.59
CA ARG A 289 -3.68 7.05 2.66
C ARG A 289 -4.61 7.21 1.46
N GLY A 290 -4.52 6.29 0.49
CA GLY A 290 -5.25 6.35 -0.76
C GLY A 290 -6.68 5.82 -0.65
N GLN A 291 -7.32 5.64 -1.80
CA GLN A 291 -8.69 5.15 -1.88
C GLN A 291 -8.76 3.82 -2.64
N TYR A 292 -9.46 2.84 -2.09
CA TYR A 292 -9.70 1.56 -2.76
C TYR A 292 -8.43 0.81 -3.20
N ASN A 293 -7.27 1.11 -2.62
CA ASN A 293 -6.10 0.26 -2.79
C ASN A 293 -6.38 -1.07 -2.09
N ARG A 294 -5.93 -2.16 -2.71
CA ARG A 294 -6.09 -3.51 -2.19
C ARG A 294 -4.72 -4.07 -1.86
N CYS A 295 -4.45 -4.20 -0.57
CA CYS A 295 -3.25 -4.85 -0.06
C CYS A 295 -3.62 -6.25 0.44
N THR A 296 -2.86 -7.25 -0.01
CA THR A 296 -3.05 -8.66 0.36
C THR A 296 -1.70 -9.29 0.66
N SER A 297 -1.71 -10.27 1.54
CA SER A 297 -0.53 -11.05 1.89
C SER A 297 -0.87 -12.50 2.11
N PRO A 298 0.06 -13.45 1.87
CA PRO A 298 -0.16 -14.84 2.24
C PRO A 298 -0.53 -15.00 3.72
N HIS A 299 -0.03 -14.13 4.61
CA HIS A 299 -0.41 -14.13 6.02
C HIS A 299 -1.90 -13.79 6.22
N GLU A 300 -2.40 -12.77 5.52
CA GLU A 300 -3.79 -12.32 5.62
C GLU A 300 -4.76 -13.21 4.84
N GLU A 301 -4.32 -13.81 3.73
CA GLU A 301 -5.11 -14.79 2.94
C GLU A 301 -5.15 -16.18 3.59
N SER A 302 -4.08 -16.58 4.28
CA SER A 302 -4.04 -17.83 5.05
C SER A 302 -4.70 -17.74 6.43
N LEU A 303 -5.34 -16.61 6.74
CA LEU A 303 -6.34 -16.56 7.82
C LEU A 303 -7.47 -17.52 7.43
N GLN A 304 -7.31 -18.77 7.88
CA GLN A 304 -8.15 -19.94 7.63
C GLN A 304 -9.62 -19.57 7.39
N VAL A 305 -10.23 -20.21 6.39
CA VAL A 305 -11.69 -20.34 6.28
C VAL A 305 -12.24 -20.61 7.66
N TYR A 306 -12.93 -19.61 8.22
CA TYR A 306 -13.55 -19.76 9.52
C TYR A 306 -14.73 -20.71 9.34
N PRO A 307 -14.74 -21.91 9.95
CA PRO A 307 -16.02 -22.56 10.24
C PRO A 307 -16.87 -21.56 11.05
N PRO A 308 -18.21 -21.71 11.17
CA PRO A 308 -19.00 -20.83 12.03
C PRO A 308 -18.35 -20.74 13.43
N ILE A 309 -17.67 -19.60 13.62
CA ILE A 309 -17.02 -19.06 14.81
C ILE A 309 -16.37 -20.09 15.75
N ALA A 310 -15.04 -20.19 15.70
CA ALA A 310 -14.27 -20.82 16.77
C ALA A 310 -14.27 -19.94 18.04
N LEU A 311 -14.51 -20.57 19.19
CA LEU A 311 -14.40 -19.96 20.52
C LEU A 311 -13.03 -19.26 20.71
N GLY A 312 -13.05 -18.03 21.21
CA GLY A 312 -11.85 -17.31 21.65
C GLY A 312 -11.21 -16.32 20.66
N LYS A 313 -11.56 -16.30 19.36
CA LYS A 313 -11.03 -15.26 18.45
C LYS A 313 -11.82 -13.94 18.56
N ALA A 314 -11.14 -12.81 18.36
CA ALA A 314 -11.75 -11.48 18.43
C ALA A 314 -12.52 -11.15 17.15
N HIS A 315 -13.82 -11.46 17.12
CA HIS A 315 -14.68 -11.16 15.98
C HIS A 315 -16.14 -10.99 16.43
N LEU A 316 -16.86 -10.12 15.70
CA LEU A 316 -18.26 -9.76 15.90
C LEU A 316 -18.98 -9.97 14.57
N VAL A 317 -20.05 -10.80 14.52
CA VAL A 317 -20.78 -11.09 13.26
C VAL A 317 -21.72 -9.96 12.88
N GLY A 318 -22.13 -9.15 13.85
CA GLY A 318 -22.98 -7.98 13.66
C GLY A 318 -23.65 -7.56 14.96
N ASN A 319 -24.66 -6.70 14.84
CA ASN A 319 -25.38 -6.10 15.98
C ASN A 319 -25.89 -7.13 16.99
N GLN A 320 -26.25 -8.34 16.54
CA GLN A 320 -26.78 -9.43 17.38
C GLN A 320 -25.77 -9.99 18.40
N ASP A 321 -24.47 -9.82 18.18
CA ASP A 321 -23.42 -10.30 19.09
C ASP A 321 -22.93 -9.21 20.06
N ASP A 322 -23.39 -7.97 19.85
CA ASP A 322 -22.91 -6.82 20.58
C ASP A 322 -23.55 -6.76 21.97
N ILE A 323 -22.76 -7.14 22.97
CA ILE A 323 -23.17 -7.14 24.38
C ILE A 323 -23.17 -5.74 24.98
N LEU A 324 -22.73 -4.71 24.25
CA LEU A 324 -22.71 -3.32 24.72
C LEU A 324 -23.84 -2.46 24.14
N VAL A 325 -24.75 -3.01 23.33
CA VAL A 325 -25.95 -2.26 22.93
C VAL A 325 -26.72 -1.86 24.19
N ASN A 326 -27.11 -0.58 24.28
CA ASN A 326 -27.70 0.02 25.48
C ASN A 326 -26.84 -0.14 26.76
N ALA A 327 -25.51 -0.22 26.65
CA ALA A 327 -24.63 -0.36 27.81
C ALA A 327 -24.79 0.78 28.83
N ASN A 328 -25.06 2.00 28.37
CA ASN A 328 -25.32 3.15 29.23
C ASN A 328 -26.54 2.99 30.15
N ALA A 329 -27.48 2.09 29.82
CA ALA A 329 -28.61 1.76 30.68
C ALA A 329 -28.30 0.66 31.71
N ARG A 330 -27.19 -0.07 31.52
CA ARG A 330 -26.81 -1.24 32.34
C ARG A 330 -25.55 -1.03 33.17
N TYR A 331 -24.66 -0.16 32.69
CA TYR A 331 -23.32 0.07 33.23
C TYR A 331 -23.03 1.55 33.35
N ALA A 332 -22.05 1.91 34.18
CA ALA A 332 -21.60 3.29 34.27
C ALA A 332 -20.60 3.55 33.13
N VAL A 333 -20.94 4.48 32.24
CA VAL A 333 -20.08 4.94 31.14
C VAL A 333 -19.85 6.43 31.32
N ARG A 334 -18.58 6.87 31.33
CA ARG A 334 -18.23 8.27 31.55
C ARG A 334 -16.95 8.67 30.83
N GLN A 335 -16.89 9.92 30.38
CA GLN A 335 -15.63 10.57 30.07
C GLN A 335 -15.00 11.07 31.38
N LEU A 336 -13.82 10.57 31.74
CA LEU A 336 -13.09 10.92 32.95
C LEU A 336 -12.31 12.23 32.80
N SER A 337 -11.74 12.47 31.62
CA SER A 337 -10.91 13.64 31.35
C SER A 337 -10.83 13.95 29.85
N GLY A 338 -10.16 15.05 29.52
CA GLY A 338 -9.96 15.51 28.15
C GLY A 338 -10.96 16.58 27.73
N LYS A 339 -10.89 16.95 26.45
CA LYS A 339 -11.77 17.97 25.86
C LYS A 339 -13.22 17.51 25.85
N ALA A 340 -14.15 18.41 26.14
CA ALA A 340 -15.58 18.11 26.05
C ALA A 340 -15.98 17.77 24.59
N PRO A 341 -17.01 16.95 24.37
CA PRO A 341 -17.54 16.69 23.04
C PRO A 341 -17.93 18.00 22.33
N TYR A 342 -17.56 18.12 21.05
CA TYR A 342 -17.99 19.20 20.16
C TYR A 342 -19.43 18.99 19.68
N GLY A 343 -19.90 17.74 19.61
CA GLY A 343 -21.28 17.42 19.25
C GLY A 343 -21.64 15.96 19.53
N GLY A 344 -22.92 15.69 19.79
CA GLY A 344 -23.39 14.37 20.19
C GLY A 344 -23.05 14.02 21.65
N HIS A 345 -23.35 12.79 22.06
CA HIS A 345 -23.18 12.33 23.46
C HIS A 345 -22.59 10.93 23.50
N ILE A 346 -21.77 10.62 24.52
CA ILE A 346 -21.09 9.31 24.62
C ILE A 346 -22.06 8.12 24.59
N ASN A 347 -23.26 8.28 25.14
CA ASN A 347 -24.32 7.27 25.11
C ASN A 347 -24.75 6.87 23.70
N ASN A 348 -24.59 7.76 22.70
CA ASN A 348 -24.90 7.49 21.30
C ASN A 348 -24.08 6.31 20.76
N CYS A 349 -22.89 6.07 21.31
CA CYS A 349 -21.99 5.00 20.89
C CYS A 349 -22.52 3.59 21.18
N PHE A 350 -23.63 3.46 21.93
CA PHE A 350 -24.24 2.19 22.29
C PHE A 350 -25.61 1.99 21.63
N ASN A 351 -25.98 2.87 20.68
CA ASN A 351 -27.18 2.73 19.88
C ASN A 351 -26.90 1.93 18.58
N LEU A 352 -27.94 1.32 18.01
CA LEU A 352 -27.90 0.63 16.73
C LEU A 352 -27.97 1.58 15.52
N LEU A 353 -28.44 2.80 15.72
CA LEU A 353 -28.45 3.86 14.71
C LEU A 353 -27.02 4.32 14.45
N ASP A 354 -26.47 3.93 13.31
CA ASP A 354 -25.07 4.15 12.91
C ASP A 354 -24.70 5.62 12.71
N GLU A 355 -25.64 6.50 12.38
CA GLU A 355 -25.41 7.95 12.29
C GLU A 355 -25.34 8.68 13.64
N GLN A 356 -25.69 8.02 14.76
CA GLN A 356 -25.51 8.60 16.09
C GLN A 356 -24.05 8.48 16.54
N SER A 357 -23.48 9.57 17.05
CA SER A 357 -22.07 9.62 17.42
C SER A 357 -21.79 10.56 18.59
N VAL A 358 -20.58 10.48 19.15
CA VAL A 358 -19.94 11.57 19.91
C VAL A 358 -18.74 12.08 19.12
N ASN A 359 -18.60 13.40 19.06
CA ASN A 359 -17.64 14.07 18.19
C ASN A 359 -16.70 14.92 19.02
N TYR A 360 -15.43 14.89 18.67
CA TYR A 360 -14.39 15.68 19.31
C TYR A 360 -13.64 16.48 18.27
N LEU A 361 -13.35 17.73 18.59
CA LEU A 361 -12.61 18.65 17.73
C LEU A 361 -11.30 19.02 18.40
N ASP A 362 -10.18 18.82 17.71
CA ASP A 362 -8.86 19.28 18.11
C ASP A 362 -8.48 18.83 19.54
N VAL A 363 -8.32 17.51 19.70
CA VAL A 363 -7.91 16.87 20.98
C VAL A 363 -6.40 16.64 20.97
N PRO A 364 -5.62 17.44 21.72
CA PRO A 364 -4.17 17.27 21.75
C PRO A 364 -3.76 16.05 22.58
N SER A 365 -2.60 15.48 22.29
CA SER A 365 -2.08 14.34 23.08
C SER A 365 -1.69 14.70 24.51
N SER A 366 -1.47 15.98 24.82
CA SER A 366 -1.28 16.47 26.20
C SER A 366 -2.56 16.47 27.03
N GLN A 367 -3.74 16.42 26.38
CA GLN A 367 -5.04 16.43 27.04
C GLN A 367 -5.98 15.41 26.35
N PRO A 368 -5.65 14.11 26.39
CA PRO A 368 -6.42 13.09 25.69
C PRO A 368 -7.82 12.96 26.30
N VAL A 369 -8.77 12.57 25.46
CA VAL A 369 -10.09 12.14 25.91
C VAL A 369 -9.95 10.77 26.54
N VAL A 370 -10.36 10.65 27.80
CA VAL A 370 -10.34 9.38 28.54
C VAL A 370 -11.76 8.95 28.84
N ILE A 371 -12.16 7.78 28.36
CA ILE A 371 -13.49 7.20 28.55
C ILE A 371 -13.35 5.93 29.39
N GLU A 372 -14.20 5.77 30.41
CA GLU A 372 -14.27 4.57 31.25
C GLU A 372 -15.65 3.91 31.12
N LEU A 373 -15.63 2.59 30.96
CA LEU A 373 -16.79 1.71 31.13
C LEU A 373 -16.56 0.88 32.38
N ASP A 374 -17.46 1.00 33.36
CA ASP A 374 -17.39 0.33 34.66
C ASP A 374 -18.51 -0.73 34.79
N PHE A 375 -18.07 -1.99 34.80
CA PHE A 375 -18.88 -3.20 34.90
C PHE A 375 -18.85 -3.79 36.32
N THR A 376 -18.31 -3.08 37.32
CA THR A 376 -18.08 -3.63 38.67
C THR A 376 -19.31 -4.26 39.32
N LYS A 377 -20.50 -3.66 39.11
CA LYS A 377 -21.77 -4.18 39.66
C LYS A 377 -22.24 -5.46 38.98
N GLN A 378 -21.91 -5.63 37.70
CA GLN A 378 -22.28 -6.78 36.87
C GLN A 378 -21.11 -7.10 35.93
N PRO A 379 -20.04 -7.75 36.43
CA PRO A 379 -18.83 -7.96 35.65
C PRO A 379 -19.10 -8.77 34.38
N ILE A 380 -18.46 -8.38 33.27
CA ILE A 380 -18.58 -9.15 32.02
C ILE A 380 -17.75 -10.42 32.18
N LYS A 381 -18.37 -11.58 31.98
CA LYS A 381 -17.71 -12.88 32.05
C LYS A 381 -17.25 -13.31 30.67
N MET A 382 -16.07 -13.91 30.57
CA MET A 382 -15.49 -14.43 29.33
C MET A 382 -15.59 -13.43 28.18
N LEU A 383 -14.98 -12.25 28.35
CA LEU A 383 -14.84 -11.27 27.27
C LEU A 383 -13.95 -11.86 26.16
N ASN A 384 -14.40 -11.75 24.92
CA ASN A 384 -13.67 -12.22 23.74
C ASN A 384 -12.99 -11.05 23.01
N CYS A 385 -13.70 -9.93 22.87
CA CYS A 385 -13.19 -8.74 22.23
C CYS A 385 -13.92 -7.49 22.69
N PHE A 386 -13.25 -6.37 22.47
CA PHE A 386 -13.77 -5.03 22.63
C PHE A 386 -13.34 -4.19 21.44
N GLY A 387 -14.20 -3.32 20.94
CA GLY A 387 -13.87 -2.49 19.79
C GLY A 387 -14.57 -1.14 19.76
N ILE A 388 -14.04 -0.29 18.88
CA ILE A 388 -14.49 1.08 18.63
C ILE A 388 -14.59 1.27 17.13
N TYR A 389 -15.69 1.87 16.67
CA TYR A 389 -15.88 2.30 15.29
C TYR A 389 -16.00 3.82 15.20
N PHE A 390 -15.22 4.40 14.28
CA PHE A 390 -15.16 5.81 13.96
C PHE A 390 -15.74 6.03 12.57
N GLY A 391 -16.82 6.81 12.46
CA GLY A 391 -17.50 7.06 11.20
C GLY A 391 -16.79 8.11 10.34
N TRP A 392 -17.15 8.13 9.05
CA TRP A 392 -16.79 9.19 8.11
C TRP A 392 -15.26 9.40 7.94
N ASN A 393 -14.46 8.36 8.17
CA ASN A 393 -13.00 8.42 8.18
C ASN A 393 -12.40 9.41 9.21
N GLU A 394 -13.19 9.89 10.17
CA GLU A 394 -12.75 10.83 11.19
C GLU A 394 -12.35 10.06 12.46
N SER A 395 -11.11 9.59 12.52
CA SER A 395 -10.59 8.79 13.64
C SER A 395 -9.50 9.55 14.41
N PRO A 396 -9.32 9.25 15.72
CA PRO A 396 -8.17 9.75 16.46
C PRO A 396 -6.90 9.09 15.90
N SER A 397 -5.81 9.85 15.80
CA SER A 397 -4.53 9.31 15.36
C SER A 397 -3.80 8.53 16.47
N ARG A 398 -4.30 8.58 17.72
CA ARG A 398 -3.80 7.80 18.86
C ARG A 398 -4.93 7.15 19.63
N VAL A 399 -4.85 5.83 19.82
CA VAL A 399 -5.85 5.03 20.54
C VAL A 399 -5.16 4.08 21.51
N LEU A 400 -5.51 4.18 22.79
CA LEU A 400 -5.12 3.23 23.82
C LEU A 400 -6.37 2.62 24.45
N ILE A 401 -6.42 1.30 24.53
CA ILE A 401 -7.48 0.52 25.18
C ILE A 401 -6.83 -0.26 26.31
N GLU A 402 -7.37 -0.13 27.51
CA GLU A 402 -6.92 -0.81 28.71
C GLU A 402 -8.10 -1.44 29.44
N TYR A 403 -7.84 -2.42 30.29
CA TYR A 403 -8.87 -3.13 31.04
C TYR A 403 -8.40 -3.62 32.41
N GLN A 404 -9.34 -3.86 33.32
CA GLN A 404 -9.10 -4.43 34.65
C GLN A 404 -9.88 -5.73 34.82
N GLN A 405 -9.17 -6.79 35.25
CA GLN A 405 -9.74 -8.13 35.48
C GLN A 405 -10.06 -8.44 36.95
N SER A 406 -9.60 -7.60 37.87
CA SER A 406 -9.92 -7.69 39.29
C SER A 406 -10.41 -6.35 39.82
N LEU A 407 -11.23 -6.40 40.87
CA LEU A 407 -11.75 -5.21 41.53
C LEU A 407 -10.59 -4.36 42.07
N ASN A 408 -10.43 -3.15 41.55
CA ASN A 408 -9.32 -2.23 41.87
C ASN A 408 -7.92 -2.76 41.53
N GLY A 409 -7.82 -3.73 40.61
CA GLY A 409 -6.55 -4.27 40.14
C GLY A 409 -5.76 -3.35 39.21
N PRO A 410 -4.58 -3.76 38.75
CA PRO A 410 -3.81 -3.00 37.76
C PRO A 410 -4.55 -2.93 36.41
N TRP A 411 -4.36 -1.82 35.70
CA TRP A 411 -4.77 -1.70 34.30
C TRP A 411 -3.84 -2.51 33.42
N THR A 412 -4.41 -3.32 32.53
CA THR A 412 -3.68 -4.07 31.50
C THR A 412 -3.94 -3.43 30.15
N VAL A 413 -2.89 -3.21 29.36
CA VAL A 413 -3.02 -2.68 27.99
C VAL A 413 -3.60 -3.77 27.09
N ALA A 414 -4.74 -3.46 26.48
CA ALA A 414 -5.45 -4.32 25.54
C ALA A 414 -5.07 -4.03 24.08
N LYS A 415 -4.79 -2.76 23.77
CA LYS A 415 -4.33 -2.29 22.46
C LYS A 415 -3.70 -0.91 22.63
N ASN A 416 -2.54 -0.67 22.04
CA ASN A 416 -1.92 0.65 21.98
C ASN A 416 -1.54 0.98 20.53
N LEU A 417 -2.18 2.00 19.97
CA LEU A 417 -1.99 2.49 18.61
C LEU A 417 -1.49 3.94 18.68
N PRO A 418 -0.18 4.17 18.66
CA PRO A 418 0.39 5.52 18.65
C PRO A 418 0.22 6.24 17.30
N PHE A 419 -0.19 5.52 16.25
CA PHE A 419 -0.44 5.99 14.89
C PHE A 419 -1.62 5.23 14.26
N ASN A 420 -2.84 5.54 14.69
CA ASN A 420 -4.04 4.97 14.11
C ASN A 420 -4.40 5.66 12.79
N ALA A 421 -4.57 4.89 11.72
CA ALA A 421 -5.10 5.33 10.43
C ALA A 421 -6.44 4.67 10.08
N GLY A 422 -6.88 3.70 10.89
CA GLY A 422 -8.10 2.93 10.64
C GLY A 422 -9.34 3.54 11.30
N ASN A 423 -10.50 3.13 10.78
CA ASN A 423 -11.82 3.53 11.29
C ASN A 423 -12.40 2.55 12.29
N THR A 424 -11.84 1.35 12.40
CA THR A 424 -12.28 0.34 13.35
C THR A 424 -11.06 -0.16 14.11
N VAL A 425 -11.13 -0.08 15.45
CA VAL A 425 -10.10 -0.61 16.33
C VAL A 425 -10.72 -1.72 17.15
N ILE A 426 -10.21 -2.94 17.00
CA ILE A 426 -10.60 -4.10 17.79
C ILE A 426 -9.40 -4.53 18.64
N SER A 427 -9.64 -4.72 19.93
CA SER A 427 -8.70 -5.34 20.86
C SER A 427 -9.07 -6.80 21.07
N GLU A 428 -8.04 -7.65 21.09
CA GLU A 428 -8.12 -9.06 21.48
C GLU A 428 -8.18 -9.24 23.01
N ALA A 429 -8.76 -8.27 23.73
CA ALA A 429 -8.92 -8.32 25.17
C ALA A 429 -9.66 -9.61 25.59
N ARG A 430 -8.92 -10.54 26.21
CA ARG A 430 -9.49 -11.73 26.85
C ARG A 430 -9.49 -11.54 28.35
N ALA A 431 -10.68 -11.59 28.94
CA ALA A 431 -10.86 -11.49 30.38
C ALA A 431 -11.87 -12.53 30.83
N GLU A 432 -11.46 -13.43 31.73
CA GLU A 432 -12.38 -14.36 32.38
C GLU A 432 -13.48 -13.59 33.14
N THR A 433 -13.06 -12.53 33.83
CA THR A 433 -13.95 -11.55 34.44
C THR A 433 -13.40 -10.16 34.15
N LEU A 434 -14.24 -9.29 33.60
CA LEU A 434 -13.92 -7.91 33.26
C LEU A 434 -14.68 -6.96 34.19
N TYR A 435 -13.95 -6.11 34.89
CA TYR A 435 -14.51 -5.09 35.77
C TYR A 435 -14.55 -3.73 35.11
N LYS A 436 -13.50 -3.33 34.38
CA LYS A 436 -13.45 -2.01 33.74
C LYS A 436 -12.73 -2.03 32.40
N ILE A 437 -13.09 -1.09 31.54
CA ILE A 437 -12.36 -0.72 30.32
C ILE A 437 -12.09 0.78 30.34
N ARG A 438 -10.90 1.18 29.89
CA ARG A 438 -10.50 2.57 29.69
C ARG A 438 -10.01 2.79 28.27
N LEU A 439 -10.53 3.82 27.63
CA LEU A 439 -10.12 4.29 26.31
C LEU A 439 -9.40 5.62 26.48
N THR A 440 -8.24 5.79 25.87
CA THR A 440 -7.51 7.05 25.83
C THR A 440 -7.27 7.44 24.38
N LEU A 441 -7.86 8.55 23.95
CA LEU A 441 -7.96 8.97 22.55
C LEU A 441 -7.38 10.37 22.37
N SER A 442 -6.52 10.56 21.37
CA SER A 442 -6.02 11.90 21.02
C SER A 442 -5.59 12.00 19.56
N GLY A 443 -5.36 13.23 19.11
CA GLY A 443 -5.06 13.55 17.73
C GLY A 443 -6.25 13.31 16.82
N TYR A 444 -6.00 13.37 15.52
CA TYR A 444 -7.01 13.29 14.47
C TYR A 444 -6.33 12.88 13.16
N THR A 445 -7.05 12.16 12.30
CA THR A 445 -6.55 11.72 10.99
C THR A 445 -6.91 12.67 9.86
N GLN A 446 -7.87 13.57 10.05
CA GLN A 446 -8.36 14.50 9.04
C GLN A 446 -7.94 15.95 9.31
N GLU A 447 -7.81 16.76 8.25
CA GLU A 447 -7.36 18.16 8.32
C GLU A 447 -8.27 19.06 9.16
N HIS A 448 -9.57 18.82 9.12
CA HIS A 448 -10.56 19.54 9.94
C HIS A 448 -10.50 19.15 11.43
N LYS A 449 -9.49 18.37 11.83
CA LYS A 449 -9.13 18.06 13.22
C LYS A 449 -10.20 17.38 14.05
N ARG A 450 -11.13 16.68 13.42
CA ARG A 450 -12.25 16.02 14.10
C ARG A 450 -12.01 14.52 14.14
N PHE A 451 -12.47 13.90 15.21
CA PHE A 451 -12.82 12.48 15.19
C PHE A 451 -14.19 12.24 15.79
N ARG A 452 -14.85 11.18 15.34
CA ARG A 452 -16.18 10.80 15.80
C ARG A 452 -16.22 9.33 16.19
N ILE A 453 -16.84 9.02 17.32
CA ILE A 453 -17.09 7.65 17.74
C ILE A 453 -18.55 7.36 17.45
N ASN A 454 -18.80 6.45 16.52
CA ASN A 454 -20.14 5.99 16.16
C ASN A 454 -20.53 4.76 16.95
N ARG A 455 -19.55 3.90 17.31
CA ARG A 455 -19.85 2.71 18.10
C ARG A 455 -18.76 2.29 19.06
N ILE A 456 -19.16 1.81 20.23
CA ILE A 456 -18.34 1.04 21.15
C ILE A 456 -19.04 -0.30 21.36
N PHE A 457 -18.36 -1.39 21.05
CA PHE A 457 -18.95 -2.73 21.01
C PHE A 457 -18.07 -3.76 21.71
N ALA A 458 -18.67 -4.84 22.17
CA ALA A 458 -17.93 -5.97 22.71
C ALA A 458 -18.67 -7.27 22.47
N ARG A 459 -17.94 -8.38 22.66
CA ARG A 459 -18.51 -9.73 22.63
C ARG A 459 -18.02 -10.54 23.82
N SER A 460 -18.91 -11.35 24.36
CA SER A 460 -18.62 -12.33 25.40
C SER A 460 -19.04 -13.73 24.94
N SER A 461 -18.36 -14.76 25.44
CA SER A 461 -18.78 -16.15 25.26
C SER A 461 -19.90 -16.58 26.22
N LEU A 462 -20.22 -15.78 27.24
CA LEU A 462 -21.21 -16.09 28.28
C LEU A 462 -22.34 -15.06 28.40
N GLN A 463 -22.29 -13.96 27.64
CA GLN A 463 -23.38 -12.98 27.57
C GLN A 463 -23.94 -12.89 26.15
N GLN A 464 -25.27 -12.81 26.06
CA GLN A 464 -25.99 -12.61 24.80
C GLN A 464 -25.91 -11.15 24.37
N GLY A 465 -25.95 -10.89 23.06
CA GLY A 465 -26.04 -9.52 22.54
C GLY A 465 -27.36 -8.85 22.90
N ALA A 466 -27.35 -7.52 22.92
CA ALA A 466 -28.44 -6.70 23.46
C ALA A 466 -29.22 -5.91 22.39
N ALA A 467 -29.02 -6.22 21.10
CA ALA A 467 -29.61 -5.50 19.96
C ALA A 467 -31.06 -5.87 19.63
N TRP A 468 -31.41 -7.15 19.72
CA TRP A 468 -32.77 -7.68 19.52
C TRP A 468 -33.09 -8.64 20.66
N LEU A 469 -34.38 -8.88 20.86
CA LEU A 469 -34.99 -9.30 22.12
C LEU A 469 -34.35 -10.58 22.75
N PRO A 470 -33.53 -10.45 23.80
CA PRO A 470 -32.89 -11.59 24.47
C PRO A 470 -33.85 -12.36 25.40
N THR A 471 -33.44 -13.54 25.91
CA THR A 471 -34.32 -14.54 26.57
C THR A 471 -34.96 -14.15 27.91
N THR A 472 -34.62 -12.99 28.48
CA THR A 472 -35.37 -12.40 29.61
C THR A 472 -36.58 -11.59 29.16
N GLY A 473 -36.80 -11.45 27.85
CA GLY A 473 -37.76 -10.50 27.31
C GLY A 473 -37.13 -9.14 27.00
N GLY A 474 -38.02 -8.23 26.62
CA GLY A 474 -37.77 -6.99 25.90
C GLY A 474 -38.98 -6.69 25.01
N THR A 475 -38.95 -5.57 24.31
CA THR A 475 -40.14 -5.03 23.64
C THR A 475 -39.71 -4.52 22.26
N ILE A 476 -40.48 -4.89 21.23
CA ILE A 476 -40.30 -4.46 19.84
C ILE A 476 -41.14 -3.19 19.63
N TYR A 477 -40.67 -2.25 18.81
CA TYR A 477 -41.41 -1.04 18.46
C TYR A 477 -41.39 -0.78 16.93
N GLY A 478 -42.47 -0.18 16.44
CA GLY A 478 -42.90 -0.14 15.03
C GLY A 478 -44.26 -0.86 14.88
N ASP A 479 -45.00 -0.63 13.79
CA ASP A 479 -46.07 -1.57 13.44
C ASP A 479 -45.39 -2.93 13.24
N LEU A 480 -45.78 -3.88 14.08
CA LEU A 480 -45.30 -5.25 13.97
C LEU A 480 -46.16 -5.91 12.90
N GLU A 481 -45.83 -5.62 11.64
CA GLU A 481 -46.48 -6.26 10.52
C GLU A 481 -46.02 -7.71 10.46
N VAL A 482 -46.95 -8.61 10.74
CA VAL A 482 -46.73 -10.04 10.65
C VAL A 482 -47.30 -10.48 9.30
N GLN A 483 -46.48 -11.09 8.44
CA GLN A 483 -46.92 -11.55 7.10
C GLN A 483 -48.22 -12.36 7.18
N LYS A 484 -49.10 -12.22 6.17
CA LYS A 484 -50.38 -12.94 6.06
C LYS A 484 -50.21 -14.42 6.42
N GLY A 485 -50.89 -14.88 7.49
CA GLY A 485 -50.80 -16.25 8.04
C GLY A 485 -49.91 -16.42 9.28
N LYS A 486 -49.22 -15.37 9.76
CA LYS A 486 -48.33 -15.40 10.95
C LYS A 486 -48.86 -14.50 12.10
N ALA A 487 -48.45 -14.76 13.36
CA ALA A 487 -49.02 -14.12 14.55
C ALA A 487 -48.10 -14.16 15.80
N VAL A 488 -48.39 -13.33 16.82
CA VAL A 488 -47.71 -13.33 18.14
C VAL A 488 -48.22 -14.51 18.99
N THR A 489 -47.31 -15.17 19.71
CA THR A 489 -47.63 -16.21 20.71
C THR A 489 -47.14 -15.84 22.11
N MET A 490 -47.98 -16.02 23.13
CA MET A 490 -47.68 -15.65 24.52
C MET A 490 -47.91 -16.84 25.47
N ALA A 491 -47.20 -16.89 26.60
CA ALA A 491 -47.35 -17.93 27.63
C ALA A 491 -47.88 -17.33 28.94
N SER A 492 -48.83 -18.01 29.60
CA SER A 492 -49.37 -17.62 30.90
C SER A 492 -48.42 -18.00 32.07
N PRO A 493 -48.63 -17.48 33.29
CA PRO A 493 -47.77 -17.77 34.45
C PRO A 493 -47.65 -19.26 34.83
N ASN A 494 -48.59 -20.10 34.39
CA ASN A 494 -48.55 -21.56 34.54
C ASN A 494 -47.99 -22.32 33.31
N GLY A 495 -47.51 -21.62 32.28
CA GLY A 495 -46.80 -22.19 31.12
C GLY A 495 -47.64 -22.52 29.87
N THR A 496 -48.96 -22.31 29.87
CA THR A 496 -49.83 -22.59 28.69
C THR A 496 -49.63 -21.53 27.60
N LYS A 497 -49.51 -21.93 26.31
CA LYS A 497 -49.25 -21.02 25.18
C LYS A 497 -50.52 -20.67 24.38
N TRP A 498 -50.59 -19.42 23.92
CA TRP A 498 -51.74 -18.84 23.22
C TRP A 498 -51.30 -18.09 21.96
N LYS A 499 -52.03 -18.27 20.84
CA LYS A 499 -51.86 -17.50 19.59
C LYS A 499 -52.85 -16.33 19.57
N VAL A 500 -52.38 -15.12 19.27
CA VAL A 500 -53.19 -13.88 19.23
C VAL A 500 -53.30 -13.34 17.79
N THR A 501 -54.51 -13.21 17.23
CA THR A 501 -54.80 -12.72 15.86
C THR A 501 -55.94 -11.67 15.86
N ILE A 502 -56.17 -10.94 14.76
CA ILE A 502 -57.27 -9.95 14.61
C ILE A 502 -58.09 -10.26 13.33
N ASN A 503 -59.42 -10.15 13.36
CA ASN A 503 -60.32 -10.39 12.20
C ASN A 503 -60.68 -9.09 11.44
N ASP A 504 -61.47 -9.22 10.37
CA ASP A 504 -61.76 -8.12 9.42
C ASP A 504 -62.60 -6.97 10.03
N GLN A 505 -63.20 -7.14 11.21
CA GLN A 505 -63.89 -6.08 11.97
C GLN A 505 -63.02 -5.46 13.08
N GLY A 506 -61.78 -5.93 13.26
CA GLY A 506 -60.84 -5.40 14.26
C GLY A 506 -60.91 -6.08 15.64
N GLN A 507 -61.53 -7.25 15.76
CA GLN A 507 -61.62 -7.96 17.05
C GLN A 507 -60.42 -8.87 17.30
N ILE A 508 -59.90 -8.86 18.53
CA ILE A 508 -58.80 -9.74 18.98
C ILE A 508 -59.34 -11.17 19.22
N ILE A 509 -58.76 -12.17 18.55
CA ILE A 509 -59.04 -13.61 18.70
C ILE A 509 -57.83 -14.30 19.34
N THR A 510 -58.06 -15.07 20.41
CA THR A 510 -57.05 -15.95 21.02
C THR A 510 -57.38 -17.42 20.74
N THR A 511 -56.45 -18.18 20.14
CA THR A 511 -56.58 -19.63 19.91
C THR A 511 -55.57 -20.36 20.77
N LYS A 512 -56.03 -21.30 21.59
CA LYS A 512 -55.14 -22.19 22.36
C LYS A 512 -54.40 -23.08 21.37
N LEU A 513 -53.07 -23.16 21.51
CA LEU A 513 -52.22 -24.01 20.68
C LEU A 513 -52.00 -25.37 21.31
#